data_AF-A0A4Y2CCE9-F1
#
_entry.id   AF-A0A4Y2CCE9-F1
#
_cell.length_a   1.000
_cell.length_b   1.000
_cell.length_c   1.000
_cell.angle_alpha   90.00
_cell.angle_beta   90.00
_cell.angle_gamma   90.00
#
_symmetry.space_group_name_H-M   'P 1'
#
loop_
_entity.id
_entity.type
_entity.pdbx_description
1 polymer ?
#
loop_
_entity_poly.entity_id
_entity_poly.type
_entity_poly.pdbx_seq_one_letter_code
_entity_poly.pdbx_strand_id
1 'polypeptide(L)'
;MYLTSNRFETGKRKLQYLTFDDFLYCANWMMCNWCCPKTDCSFEETAMEMDREFLQDLRDLKQVLEKDTYDELKTYVLGIMRSKLPDRIYSDLDSNFKSFTRAFVNIAYGLNHSKEARDLFVDIVEKFIEPFRQSRWSERDLRTFLETYTVAASHIQLFKSDPHLLEVWERYMSTMCRFILKMYHN
;
A
#
# COMPACT_ATOMS: atom_id res chain seq x y z
N MET A 1 -12.66 18.08 0.09
CA MET A 1 -13.38 17.99 1.38
C MET A 1 -12.89 16.80 2.22
N TYR A 2 -12.72 15.61 1.64
CA TYR A 2 -12.21 14.43 2.35
C TYR A 2 -10.81 14.61 2.95
N LEU A 3 -9.82 14.99 2.14
CA LEU A 3 -8.43 15.14 2.61
C LEU A 3 -8.26 16.18 3.71
N THR A 4 -9.00 17.28 3.61
CA THR A 4 -9.05 18.34 4.61
C THR A 4 -9.73 17.89 5.90
N SER A 5 -10.79 17.07 5.80
CA SER A 5 -11.49 16.50 6.96
C SER A 5 -10.58 15.56 7.76
N ASN A 6 -9.85 14.70 7.05
CA ASN A 6 -8.88 13.77 7.63
C ASN A 6 -7.50 14.40 7.91
N ARG A 7 -7.33 15.69 7.60
CA ARG A 7 -6.12 16.50 7.85
C ARG A 7 -4.83 15.91 7.27
N PHE A 8 -4.92 15.28 6.10
CA PHE A 8 -3.73 14.73 5.42
C PHE A 8 -2.70 15.83 5.12
N GLU A 9 -1.44 15.52 5.37
CA GLU A 9 -0.32 16.37 5.05
C GLU A 9 -0.09 16.40 3.53
N THR A 10 -0.16 17.59 2.95
CA THR A 10 -0.03 17.84 1.51
C THR A 10 0.96 18.97 1.20
N GLY A 11 1.48 19.67 2.22
CA GLY A 11 2.33 20.86 2.10
C GLY A 11 3.83 20.59 2.25
N LYS A 12 4.26 19.35 2.57
CA LYS A 12 5.69 19.03 2.69
C LYS A 12 6.41 19.21 1.36
N ARG A 13 7.65 19.72 1.41
CA ARG A 13 8.48 19.98 0.22
C ARG A 13 8.57 18.78 -0.74
N LYS A 14 8.67 17.57 -0.21
CA LYS A 14 8.76 16.35 -1.02
C LYS A 14 7.48 16.01 -1.79
N LEU A 15 6.35 16.59 -1.42
CA LEU A 15 5.06 16.41 -2.11
C LEU A 15 4.83 17.48 -3.19
N GLN A 16 5.69 18.49 -3.32
CA GLN A 16 5.48 19.63 -4.24
C GLN A 16 5.47 19.25 -5.72
N TYR A 17 5.98 18.07 -6.08
CA TYR A 17 5.89 17.58 -7.45
C TYR A 17 4.50 17.00 -7.78
N LEU A 18 3.66 16.74 -6.76
CA LEU A 18 2.30 16.22 -6.94
C LEU A 18 1.32 17.35 -7.18
N THR A 19 0.33 17.06 -8.01
CA THR A 19 -0.75 17.97 -8.37
C THR A 19 -1.99 17.73 -7.52
N PHE A 20 -2.94 18.66 -7.57
CA PHE A 20 -4.25 18.46 -6.97
C PHE A 20 -4.94 17.20 -7.50
N ASP A 21 -4.80 16.88 -8.80
CA ASP A 21 -5.41 15.71 -9.41
C ASP A 21 -4.84 14.39 -8.88
N ASP A 22 -3.57 14.37 -8.47
CA ASP A 22 -2.98 13.19 -7.82
C ASP A 22 -3.62 12.96 -6.45
N PHE A 23 -3.75 14.01 -5.65
CA PHE A 23 -4.39 13.94 -4.34
C PHE A 23 -5.88 13.59 -4.45
N LEU A 24 -6.60 14.20 -5.41
CA LEU A 24 -8.01 13.91 -5.64
C LEU A 24 -8.22 12.46 -6.07
N TYR A 25 -7.36 11.94 -6.96
CA TYR A 25 -7.40 10.54 -7.37
C TYR A 25 -7.22 9.62 -6.16
N CYS A 26 -6.22 9.86 -5.32
CA CYS A 26 -6.00 9.05 -4.12
C CYS A 26 -7.17 9.15 -3.13
N ALA A 27 -7.73 10.35 -2.92
CA ALA A 27 -8.86 10.55 -2.05
C ALA A 27 -10.09 9.74 -2.48
N ASN A 28 -10.40 9.70 -3.77
CA ASN A 28 -11.52 8.91 -4.29
C ASN A 28 -11.34 7.42 -4.00
N TRP A 29 -10.12 6.91 -4.19
CA TRP A 29 -9.81 5.51 -3.88
C TRP A 29 -9.88 5.20 -2.39
N MET A 30 -9.43 6.11 -1.51
CA MET A 30 -9.65 5.96 -0.05
C MET A 30 -11.15 5.94 0.28
N MET A 31 -11.94 6.81 -0.32
CA MET A 31 -13.39 6.85 -0.07
C MET A 31 -14.10 5.57 -0.54
N CYS A 32 -13.71 5.01 -1.69
CA CYS A 32 -14.32 3.78 -2.18
C CYS A 32 -13.87 2.53 -1.43
N ASN A 33 -12.61 2.50 -1.00
CA ASN A 33 -12.01 1.28 -0.47
C ASN A 33 -11.73 1.31 1.02
N TRP A 34 -11.58 2.44 1.69
CA TRP A 34 -11.20 2.50 3.11
C TRP A 34 -12.26 3.16 3.98
N CYS A 35 -13.34 3.73 3.41
CA CYS A 35 -14.51 4.17 4.18
C CYS A 35 -15.56 3.06 4.29
N CYS A 36 -16.44 3.19 5.28
CA CYS A 36 -17.50 2.22 5.51
C CYS A 36 -18.48 2.18 4.32
N PRO A 37 -18.72 1.03 3.67
CA PRO A 37 -19.58 0.96 2.48
C PRO A 37 -21.08 1.01 2.80
N LYS A 38 -21.47 0.87 4.08
CA LYS A 38 -22.88 0.87 4.50
C LYS A 38 -23.28 2.30 4.88
N THR A 39 -24.47 2.74 4.46
CA THR A 39 -25.04 4.04 4.85
C THR A 39 -25.44 4.11 6.34
N ASP A 40 -25.57 2.95 6.99
CA ASP A 40 -26.01 2.81 8.39
C ASP A 40 -24.87 2.28 9.30
N CYS A 41 -23.64 2.75 9.11
CA CYS A 41 -22.52 2.35 9.99
C CYS A 41 -22.71 2.94 11.39
N SER A 42 -23.01 2.09 12.37
CA SER A 42 -23.29 2.48 13.76
C SER A 42 -22.14 3.17 14.50
N PHE A 43 -20.94 3.20 13.90
CA PHE A 43 -19.71 3.72 14.51
C PHE A 43 -19.13 4.97 13.82
N GLU A 44 -19.67 5.40 12.68
CA GLU A 44 -19.16 6.55 11.93
C GLU A 44 -20.18 7.69 11.92
N GLU A 45 -19.75 8.89 12.30
CA GLU A 45 -20.65 10.07 12.32
C GLU A 45 -20.91 10.60 10.90
N THR A 46 -20.02 10.29 9.95
CA THR A 46 -20.14 10.68 8.54
C THR A 46 -19.57 9.60 7.62
N ALA A 47 -20.12 9.47 6.39
CA ALA A 47 -19.60 8.58 5.33
C ALA A 47 -18.18 8.94 4.81
N MET A 48 -17.46 9.80 5.53
CA MET A 48 -16.11 10.26 5.24
C MET A 48 -15.07 9.76 6.26
N GLU A 49 -15.48 9.00 7.26
CA GLU A 49 -14.55 8.33 8.18
C GLU A 49 -13.99 7.07 7.54
N MET A 50 -12.76 6.71 7.93
CA MET A 50 -12.19 5.42 7.55
C MET A 50 -12.81 4.33 8.42
N ASP A 51 -13.14 3.21 7.77
CA ASP A 51 -13.74 2.02 8.35
C ASP A 51 -12.89 1.49 9.51
N ARG A 52 -13.40 1.68 10.73
CA ARG A 52 -12.67 1.34 11.97
C ARG A 52 -12.42 -0.15 12.12
N GLU A 53 -13.31 -0.99 11.62
CA GLU A 53 -13.14 -2.45 11.63
C GLU A 53 -11.99 -2.83 10.71
N PHE A 54 -12.01 -2.30 9.48
CA PHE A 54 -10.90 -2.47 8.54
C PHE A 54 -9.56 -1.96 9.09
N LEU A 55 -9.52 -0.77 9.71
CA LEU A 55 -8.30 -0.25 10.32
C LEU A 55 -7.77 -1.10 11.48
N GLN A 56 -8.68 -1.76 12.21
CA GLN A 56 -8.31 -2.70 13.27
C GLN A 56 -7.74 -3.99 12.66
N ASP A 57 -8.35 -4.52 11.60
CA ASP A 57 -7.90 -5.73 10.90
C ASP A 57 -6.54 -5.53 10.20
N LEU A 58 -6.24 -4.32 9.70
CA LEU A 58 -4.93 -4.00 9.12
C LEU A 58 -3.75 -4.29 10.07
N ARG A 59 -4.00 -4.31 11.38
CA ARG A 59 -2.95 -4.61 12.37
C ARG A 59 -2.48 -6.05 12.30
N ASP A 60 -3.35 -6.97 11.88
CA ASP A 60 -3.06 -8.39 11.79
C ASP A 60 -2.15 -8.71 10.60
N LEU A 61 -2.00 -7.79 9.64
CA LEU A 61 -1.01 -7.87 8.57
C LEU A 61 0.44 -7.90 9.08
N LYS A 62 0.70 -7.60 10.37
CA LYS A 62 2.02 -7.82 10.98
C LYS A 62 2.48 -9.29 10.91
N GLN A 63 1.56 -10.24 10.82
CA GLN A 63 1.86 -11.66 10.63
C GLN A 63 2.61 -11.92 9.31
N VAL A 64 2.48 -11.05 8.30
CA VAL A 64 3.25 -11.12 7.04
C VAL A 64 4.76 -10.96 7.28
N LEU A 65 5.16 -10.31 8.38
CA LEU A 65 6.57 -10.11 8.74
C LEU A 65 7.17 -11.29 9.52
N GLU A 66 6.35 -12.26 9.91
CA GLU A 66 6.86 -13.50 10.49
C GLU A 66 7.72 -14.23 9.47
N LYS A 67 8.81 -14.84 9.95
CA LYS A 67 9.89 -15.33 9.09
C LYS A 67 9.37 -16.26 7.99
N ASP A 68 8.56 -17.24 8.35
CA ASP A 68 8.09 -18.28 7.43
C ASP A 68 7.15 -17.68 6.36
N THR A 69 6.19 -16.84 6.78
CA THR A 69 5.28 -16.12 5.88
C THR A 69 6.04 -15.18 4.93
N TYR A 70 7.01 -14.44 5.46
CA TYR A 70 7.84 -13.53 4.67
C TYR A 70 8.69 -14.29 3.64
N ASP A 71 9.33 -15.40 4.04
CA ASP A 71 10.19 -16.19 3.16
C ASP A 71 9.36 -16.86 2.05
N GLU A 72 8.14 -17.32 2.36
CA GLU A 72 7.17 -17.83 1.37
C GLU A 72 6.79 -16.74 0.36
N LEU A 73 6.38 -15.55 0.85
CA LEU A 73 6.01 -14.41 0.01
C LEU A 73 7.17 -13.95 -0.87
N LYS A 74 8.38 -13.83 -0.31
CA LYS A 74 9.59 -13.44 -1.05
C LYS A 74 9.88 -14.45 -2.16
N THR A 75 9.87 -15.74 -1.84
CA THR A 75 10.16 -16.81 -2.82
C THR A 75 9.16 -16.76 -3.96
N TYR A 76 7.87 -16.65 -3.65
CA TYR A 76 6.81 -16.59 -4.65
C TYR A 76 6.96 -15.37 -5.57
N VAL A 77 7.07 -14.17 -4.99
CA VAL A 77 7.14 -12.92 -5.78
C VAL A 77 8.41 -12.90 -6.61
N LEU A 78 9.60 -13.14 -6.03
CA LEU A 78 10.85 -13.11 -6.79
C LEU A 78 10.90 -14.19 -7.88
N GLY A 79 10.34 -15.37 -7.63
CA GLY A 79 10.22 -16.42 -8.65
C GLY A 79 9.50 -15.95 -9.91
N ILE A 80 8.37 -15.25 -9.75
CA ILE A 80 7.61 -14.68 -10.87
C ILE A 80 8.34 -13.48 -11.49
N MET A 81 8.90 -12.60 -10.67
CA MET A 81 9.51 -11.35 -11.15
C MET A 81 10.79 -11.59 -11.94
N ARG A 82 11.48 -12.73 -11.72
CA ARG A 82 12.74 -13.05 -12.41
C ARG A 82 12.60 -13.17 -13.93
N SER A 83 11.46 -13.62 -14.44
CA SER A 83 11.22 -13.70 -15.89
C SER A 83 10.59 -12.42 -16.47
N LYS A 84 10.14 -11.49 -15.61
CA LYS A 84 9.43 -10.28 -16.01
C LYS A 84 10.28 -9.01 -15.96
N LEU A 85 11.37 -9.01 -15.18
CA LEU A 85 12.21 -7.83 -14.97
C LEU A 85 13.58 -7.96 -15.64
N PRO A 86 14.18 -6.84 -16.07
CA PRO A 86 15.60 -6.79 -16.37
C PRO A 86 16.46 -7.16 -15.15
N ASP A 87 17.59 -7.84 -15.35
CA ASP A 87 18.46 -8.34 -14.28
C ASP A 87 18.84 -7.27 -13.23
N ARG A 88 19.13 -6.04 -13.68
CA ARG A 88 19.44 -4.92 -12.79
C ARG A 88 18.28 -4.59 -11.86
N ILE A 89 17.06 -4.50 -12.40
CA ILE A 89 15.85 -4.15 -11.65
C ILE A 89 15.45 -5.31 -10.73
N TYR A 90 15.61 -6.55 -11.19
CA TYR A 90 15.43 -7.74 -10.37
C TYR A 90 16.38 -7.77 -9.16
N SER A 91 17.68 -7.50 -9.37
CA SER A 91 18.68 -7.48 -8.29
C SER A 91 18.38 -6.38 -7.26
N ASP A 92 17.89 -5.23 -7.71
CA ASP A 92 17.45 -4.14 -6.85
C ASP A 92 16.21 -4.54 -6.03
N LEU A 93 15.23 -5.19 -6.66
CA LEU A 93 14.05 -5.72 -5.99
C LEU A 93 14.43 -6.74 -4.90
N ASP A 94 15.25 -7.73 -5.21
CA ASP A 94 15.65 -8.78 -4.26
C ASP A 94 16.34 -8.19 -3.01
N SER A 95 17.24 -7.23 -3.25
CA SER A 95 18.00 -6.53 -2.20
C SER A 95 17.09 -5.70 -1.29
N ASN A 96 16.04 -5.09 -1.85
CA ASN A 96 15.14 -4.19 -1.13
C ASN A 96 13.80 -4.83 -0.71
N PHE A 97 13.53 -6.08 -1.08
CA PHE A 97 12.23 -6.74 -0.87
C PHE A 97 11.75 -6.63 0.58
N LYS A 98 12.65 -6.91 1.53
CA LYS A 98 12.37 -6.81 2.97
C LYS A 98 11.95 -5.42 3.40
N SER A 99 12.60 -4.39 2.87
CA SER A 99 12.30 -3.00 3.19
C SER A 99 10.94 -2.60 2.63
N PHE A 100 10.61 -3.02 1.41
CA PHE A 100 9.29 -2.77 0.80
C PHE A 100 8.17 -3.49 1.55
N THR A 101 8.35 -4.77 1.88
CA THR A 101 7.35 -5.52 2.66
C THR A 101 7.11 -4.89 4.02
N ARG A 102 8.17 -4.49 4.72
CA ARG A 102 8.05 -3.77 6.00
C ARG A 102 7.34 -2.43 5.83
N ALA A 103 7.65 -1.67 4.77
CA ALA A 103 6.99 -0.40 4.52
C ALA A 103 5.48 -0.57 4.31
N PHE A 104 5.06 -1.54 3.47
CA PHE A 104 3.64 -1.82 3.26
C PHE A 104 2.93 -2.18 4.56
N VAL A 105 3.49 -3.10 5.35
CA VAL A 105 2.87 -3.57 6.60
C VAL A 105 2.87 -2.48 7.68
N ASN A 106 3.94 -1.69 7.80
CA ASN A 106 4.02 -0.63 8.80
C ASN A 106 3.07 0.53 8.49
N ILE A 107 2.92 0.90 7.21
CA ILE A 107 1.91 1.90 6.81
C ILE A 107 0.51 1.39 7.14
N ALA A 108 0.18 0.14 6.79
CA ALA A 108 -1.11 -0.48 7.14
C ALA A 108 -1.40 -0.40 8.64
N TYR A 109 -0.45 -0.85 9.46
CA TYR A 109 -0.55 -0.79 10.92
C TYR A 109 -0.71 0.65 11.44
N GLY A 110 -0.05 1.61 10.78
CA GLY A 110 -0.05 3.01 11.14
C GLY A 110 -1.34 3.75 10.84
N LEU A 111 -2.14 3.29 9.87
CA LEU A 111 -3.40 3.95 9.49
C LEU A 111 -4.41 4.06 10.63
N ASN A 112 -4.33 3.18 11.63
CA ASN A 112 -5.18 3.26 12.83
C ASN A 112 -4.75 4.38 13.81
N HIS A 113 -3.59 5.01 13.58
CA HIS A 113 -3.09 6.13 14.37
C HIS A 113 -3.25 7.44 13.60
N SER A 114 -4.04 8.37 14.13
CA SER A 114 -4.36 9.64 13.47
C SER A 114 -3.16 10.50 13.07
N LYS A 115 -1.99 10.33 13.71
CA LYS A 115 -0.76 11.00 13.28
C LYS A 115 -0.18 10.36 12.02
N GLU A 116 -0.03 9.04 12.01
CA GLU A 116 0.56 8.29 10.91
C GLU A 116 -0.36 8.31 9.68
N ALA A 117 -1.68 8.20 9.88
CA ALA A 117 -2.66 8.37 8.82
C ALA A 117 -2.50 9.71 8.07
N ARG A 118 -2.22 10.81 8.80
CA ARG A 118 -2.02 12.14 8.18
C ARG A 118 -0.76 12.20 7.32
N ASP A 119 0.28 11.45 7.68
CA ASP A 119 1.56 11.43 6.98
C ASP A 119 1.59 10.41 5.82
N LEU A 120 0.49 9.71 5.52
CA LEU A 120 0.42 8.65 4.51
C LEU A 120 1.08 8.99 3.16
N PHE A 121 0.78 10.16 2.58
CA PHE A 121 1.39 10.56 1.29
C PHE A 121 2.89 10.79 1.41
N VAL A 122 3.34 11.34 2.54
CA VAL A 122 4.76 11.53 2.85
C VAL A 122 5.45 10.16 2.93
N ASP A 123 4.85 9.21 3.64
CA ASP A 123 5.38 7.86 3.78
C ASP A 123 5.42 7.12 2.44
N ILE A 124 4.39 7.24 1.59
CA ILE A 124 4.41 6.65 0.25
C ILE A 124 5.55 7.20 -0.59
N VAL A 125 5.76 8.51 -0.55
CA VAL A 125 6.86 9.13 -1.30
C VAL A 125 8.22 8.65 -0.78
N GLU A 126 8.42 8.64 0.53
CA GLU A 126 9.71 8.25 1.13
C GLU A 126 10.03 6.77 0.97
N LYS A 127 9.04 5.89 1.15
CA LYS A 127 9.27 4.45 1.24
C LYS A 127 9.16 3.74 -0.10
N PHE A 128 8.50 4.35 -1.08
CA PHE A 128 8.30 3.75 -2.41
C PHE A 128 8.79 4.66 -3.53
N ILE A 129 8.24 5.87 -3.67
CA ILE A 129 8.49 6.71 -4.86
C ILE A 129 9.97 7.09 -4.98
N GLU A 130 10.58 7.59 -3.90
CA GLU A 130 11.99 7.98 -3.87
C GLU A 130 12.91 6.77 -4.17
N PRO A 131 12.79 5.60 -3.51
CA PRO A 131 13.57 4.41 -3.84
C PRO A 131 13.42 3.95 -5.31
N PHE A 132 12.19 3.87 -5.82
CA PHE A 132 11.96 3.42 -7.20
C PHE A 132 12.52 4.41 -8.24
N ARG A 133 12.44 5.72 -7.98
CA ARG A 133 13.09 6.74 -8.83
C ARG A 133 14.61 6.65 -8.77
N GLN A 134 15.20 6.48 -7.59
CA GLN A 134 16.65 6.33 -7.42
C GLN A 134 17.20 5.12 -8.19
N SER A 135 16.48 4.00 -8.16
CA SER A 135 16.83 2.79 -8.89
C SER A 135 16.46 2.81 -10.38
N ARG A 136 15.75 3.87 -10.84
CA ARG A 136 15.29 4.11 -12.21
C ARG A 136 14.35 3.03 -12.73
N TRP A 137 13.37 2.67 -11.91
CA TRP A 137 12.29 1.77 -12.34
C TRP A 137 11.47 2.43 -13.45
N SER A 138 10.95 1.65 -14.38
CA SER A 138 9.92 2.14 -15.29
C SER A 138 8.54 2.01 -14.63
N GLU A 139 7.56 2.81 -15.04
CA GLU A 139 6.18 2.66 -14.55
C GLU A 139 5.64 1.25 -14.81
N ARG A 140 6.00 0.66 -15.96
CA ARG A 140 5.60 -0.70 -16.34
C ARG A 140 6.16 -1.74 -15.37
N ASP A 141 7.43 -1.65 -15.03
CA ASP A 141 8.09 -2.60 -14.14
C ASP A 141 7.56 -2.46 -12.70
N LEU A 142 7.33 -1.22 -12.25
CA LEU A 142 6.71 -0.92 -10.96
C LEU A 142 5.29 -1.47 -10.88
N ARG A 143 4.47 -1.26 -11.91
CA ARG A 143 3.11 -1.82 -12.01
C ARG A 143 3.14 -3.34 -11.93
N THR A 144 4.04 -3.97 -12.70
CA THR A 144 4.19 -5.43 -12.73
C THR A 144 4.55 -5.98 -11.34
N PHE A 145 5.45 -5.29 -10.62
CA PHE A 145 5.80 -5.66 -9.25
C PHE A 145 4.61 -5.53 -8.30
N LEU A 146 3.95 -4.38 -8.28
CA LEU A 146 2.83 -4.09 -7.39
C LEU A 146 1.65 -5.05 -7.59
N GLU A 147 1.29 -5.35 -8.83
CA GLU A 147 0.24 -6.32 -9.18
C GLU A 147 0.63 -7.73 -8.75
N THR A 148 1.88 -8.16 -9.03
CA THR A 148 2.38 -9.48 -8.63
C THR A 148 2.42 -9.62 -7.11
N TYR A 149 2.89 -8.59 -6.40
CA TYR A 149 2.97 -8.57 -4.94
C TYR A 149 1.59 -8.61 -4.28
N THR A 150 0.60 -7.94 -4.89
CA THR A 150 -0.79 -7.95 -4.39
C THR A 150 -1.39 -9.35 -4.52
N VAL A 151 -1.32 -9.95 -5.70
CA VAL A 151 -1.90 -11.29 -5.97
C VAL A 151 -1.18 -12.40 -5.23
N ALA A 152 0.12 -12.23 -4.94
CA ALA A 152 0.92 -13.24 -4.25
C ALA A 152 0.31 -13.70 -2.92
N ALA A 153 -0.40 -12.82 -2.20
CA ALA A 153 -1.06 -13.17 -0.94
C ALA A 153 -1.98 -14.39 -1.07
N SER A 154 -2.77 -14.49 -2.13
CA SER A 154 -3.67 -15.63 -2.38
C SER A 154 -2.94 -16.99 -2.49
N HIS A 155 -1.61 -16.97 -2.67
CA HIS A 155 -0.78 -18.15 -2.76
C HIS A 155 -0.06 -18.51 -1.47
N ILE A 156 -0.03 -17.64 -0.46
CA ILE A 156 0.70 -17.82 0.80
C ILE A 156 -0.19 -18.55 1.82
N GLN A 157 0.40 -19.44 2.62
CA GLN A 157 -0.36 -20.29 3.55
C GLN A 157 -1.15 -19.47 4.59
N LEU A 158 -0.61 -18.35 5.08
CA LEU A 158 -1.29 -17.46 6.03
C LEU A 158 -2.67 -17.05 5.51
N PHE A 159 -2.72 -16.45 4.32
CA PHE A 159 -3.95 -15.94 3.72
C PHE A 159 -4.89 -17.04 3.23
N LYS A 160 -4.37 -18.21 2.83
CA LYS A 160 -5.20 -19.38 2.51
C LYS A 160 -5.94 -19.91 3.74
N SER A 161 -5.33 -19.78 4.91
CA SER A 161 -5.90 -20.25 6.18
C SER A 161 -6.86 -19.22 6.79
N ASP A 162 -6.73 -17.96 6.39
CA ASP A 162 -7.55 -16.84 6.85
C ASP A 162 -8.07 -15.99 5.65
N PRO A 163 -9.22 -16.37 5.08
CA PRO A 163 -9.83 -15.65 3.95
C PRO A 163 -10.18 -14.20 4.27
N HIS A 164 -10.51 -13.88 5.53
CA HIS A 164 -10.80 -12.50 5.94
C HIS A 164 -9.54 -11.64 5.84
N LEU A 165 -8.41 -12.15 6.34
CA LEU A 165 -7.13 -11.45 6.22
C LEU A 165 -6.71 -11.24 4.75
N LEU A 166 -7.08 -12.17 3.85
CA LEU A 166 -6.87 -12.00 2.41
C LEU A 166 -7.71 -10.84 1.85
N GLU A 167 -8.99 -10.75 2.20
CA GLU A 167 -9.85 -9.63 1.78
C GLU A 167 -9.31 -8.28 2.27
N VAL A 168 -8.85 -8.23 3.53
CA VAL A 168 -8.21 -7.04 4.13
C VAL A 168 -6.95 -6.66 3.35
N TRP A 169 -6.09 -7.63 3.04
CA TRP A 169 -4.88 -7.41 2.23
C TRP A 169 -5.21 -6.89 0.84
N GLU A 170 -6.16 -7.50 0.13
CA GLU A 170 -6.54 -7.09 -1.23
C GLU A 170 -7.13 -5.68 -1.25
N ARG A 171 -8.00 -5.36 -0.29
CA ARG A 171 -8.60 -4.03 -0.10
C ARG A 171 -7.53 -2.97 0.17
N TYR A 172 -6.55 -3.28 1.02
CA TYR A 172 -5.41 -2.40 1.30
C TYR A 172 -4.48 -2.23 0.11
N MET A 173 -3.97 -3.33 -0.43
CA MET A 173 -2.93 -3.33 -1.47
C MET A 173 -3.45 -2.80 -2.79
N SER A 174 -4.70 -3.08 -3.18
CA SER A 174 -5.28 -2.51 -4.40
C SER A 174 -5.32 -0.98 -4.36
N THR A 175 -5.56 -0.41 -3.19
CA THR A 175 -5.54 1.04 -2.96
C THR A 175 -4.12 1.59 -2.98
N MET A 176 -3.18 0.96 -2.26
CA MET A 176 -1.77 1.35 -2.23
C MET A 176 -1.13 1.30 -3.62
N CYS A 177 -1.42 0.26 -4.43
CA CYS A 177 -0.91 0.15 -5.79
C CYS A 177 -1.32 1.36 -6.63
N ARG A 178 -2.57 1.80 -6.51
CA ARG A 178 -3.08 2.95 -7.25
C ARG A 178 -2.45 4.25 -6.79
N PHE A 179 -2.17 4.42 -5.50
CA PHE A 179 -1.49 5.61 -4.99
C PHE A 179 -0.07 5.68 -5.51
N ILE A 180 0.69 4.58 -5.34
CA ILE A 180 2.08 4.52 -5.76
C ILE A 180 2.18 4.80 -7.26
N LEU A 181 1.36 4.16 -8.09
CA LEU A 181 1.38 4.37 -9.55
C LEU A 181 0.95 5.79 -9.94
N LYS A 182 -0.07 6.37 -9.30
CA LYS A 182 -0.52 7.74 -9.60
C LYS A 182 0.54 8.78 -9.22
N MET A 183 1.21 8.57 -8.09
CA MET A 183 2.25 9.47 -7.55
C MET A 183 3.61 9.24 -8.21
N TYR A 184 3.80 8.14 -8.95
CA TYR A 184 5.04 7.85 -9.65
C TYR A 184 5.14 8.63 -10.97
N HIS A 185 5.46 9.92 -10.86
CA HIS A 185 5.80 10.73 -12.03
C HIS A 185 7.28 10.49 -12.38
N ASN A 186 7.60 10.26 -13.65
CA ASN A 186 9.00 10.16 -14.11
C ASN A 186 9.58 11.53 -14.43
#